data_AF-A0A7S3XZR7-F1
#
_entry.id   AF-A0A7S3XZR7-F1
#
_cell.length_a   1.000
_cell.length_b   1.000
_cell.length_c   1.000
_cell.angle_alpha   90.00
_cell.angle_beta   90.00
_cell.angle_gamma   90.00
#
_symmetry.space_group_name_H-M   'P 1'
#
loop_
_entity.id
_entity.type
_entity.pdbx_description
1 polymer ?
#
loop_
_entity_poly.entity_id
_entity_poly.type
_entity_poly.pdbx_seq_one_letter_code
_entity_poly.pdbx_strand_id
1 'polypeptide(L)'
;MKKISASKSSSGKRKIAPCSPTLANGKGEAKGAAECAGSQKKTKTESSLQLEELFSGSHGDAWKPVLTEALENASNAPAFVGPNRSPDIMPLRELTFQALKPNPPADWNVIVFGQNPYPRVESATGIAMFDNNIDSWDSPVFGKTVSMRCIIKAAAMSKYGLPLSMNIGDLRSSLKNWDSVSPPEWFQSQLLQGVLLLNAALTIGGNRSKGDHNNFWKPIILKIVEEILTQKAALPSGDARKSVVMLWWGGESLKTKRFLQKVLPRFESAVDIHHIEHCNPAAQGDLFCKAPHFSKVNARLSSAGLPPIDWLPDREWLAQQEAASGGESSRLGDFILETRELHKMYLERLQAGLQCAAPELAPIDGVLAHPLLHLPDACRPLNLVAQAEAAVRANEGGNDGGGASAAALDAHERGAVYLYTGNALYFRLNQALRDQDRARALPYYGYLRLFLEAYGKLASSAGEFYRGIRKDLTREYREGSTVTWWSVSSCTPNLGVARSFGGGSDGGTLFRIRCKAIVPIMEFSAYKGEEEYILPPGTQLTVTKVSKRKGAAAEIFLEQTGEENLVR
;
A
#
# COMPACT_ATOMS: atom_id res chain seq x y z
N MET A 1 9.16 -4.24 77.53
CA MET A 1 7.70 -4.12 77.24
C MET A 1 7.47 -4.97 75.98
N LYS A 2 6.64 -6.02 75.85
CA LYS A 2 5.27 -6.38 76.35
C LYS A 2 4.21 -5.35 75.96
N LYS A 3 3.04 -5.64 75.34
CA LYS A 3 2.35 -6.89 74.86
C LYS A 3 2.19 -6.86 73.31
N ILE A 4 1.86 -7.88 72.50
CA ILE A 4 1.41 -9.30 72.62
C ILE A 4 -0.12 -9.58 72.63
N SER A 5 -0.72 -9.80 71.45
CA SER A 5 -1.96 -10.59 71.13
C SER A 5 -2.10 -10.71 69.59
N ALA A 6 -2.20 -11.86 68.90
CA ALA A 6 -3.20 -12.95 68.93
C ALA A 6 -4.60 -12.54 68.38
N SER A 7 -5.32 -13.30 67.53
CA SER A 7 -5.00 -14.51 66.72
C SER A 7 -6.19 -14.84 65.79
N LYS A 8 -5.97 -15.59 64.67
CA LYS A 8 -6.76 -16.77 64.23
C LYS A 8 -6.37 -17.27 62.83
N SER A 9 -6.48 -18.58 62.63
CA SER A 9 -6.42 -19.28 61.34
C SER A 9 -7.61 -20.24 61.23
N SER A 10 -7.97 -20.64 60.01
CA SER A 10 -8.87 -21.76 59.75
C SER A 10 -8.45 -22.48 58.46
N SER A 11 -8.87 -23.74 58.29
CA SER A 11 -8.46 -24.60 57.17
C SER A 11 -9.64 -25.38 56.62
N GLY A 12 -9.62 -25.65 55.31
CA GLY A 12 -10.64 -26.43 54.59
C GLY A 12 -10.04 -27.68 53.94
N LYS A 13 -10.74 -28.83 54.00
CA LYS A 13 -10.30 -30.13 53.48
C LYS A 13 -11.23 -30.68 52.38
N ARG A 14 -10.68 -31.64 51.62
CA ARG A 14 -11.26 -32.36 50.46
C ARG A 14 -12.57 -33.13 50.74
N LYS A 15 -13.42 -33.22 49.72
CA LYS A 15 -14.25 -34.38 49.24
C LYS A 15 -14.33 -34.23 47.70
N ILE A 16 -14.19 -35.21 46.79
CA ILE A 16 -14.55 -36.64 46.68
C ILE A 16 -16.02 -36.85 46.21
N ALA A 17 -16.20 -37.73 45.20
CA ALA A 17 -17.36 -37.87 44.30
C ALA A 17 -18.47 -38.82 44.79
N PRO A 18 -19.53 -39.06 43.97
CA PRO A 18 -19.75 -40.42 43.44
C PRO A 18 -20.16 -40.46 41.94
N CYS A 19 -20.55 -41.65 41.41
CA CYS A 19 -20.70 -41.96 39.97
C CYS A 19 -22.06 -42.63 39.59
N SER A 20 -22.40 -42.62 38.29
CA SER A 20 -23.21 -43.65 37.56
C SER A 20 -24.72 -43.75 37.93
N PRO A 21 -25.63 -44.47 37.17
CA PRO A 21 -25.49 -45.43 36.04
C PRO A 21 -25.86 -44.83 34.65
N THR A 22 -25.52 -45.37 33.46
CA THR A 22 -25.41 -46.73 32.85
C THR A 22 -26.64 -47.14 32.04
N LEU A 23 -26.48 -47.33 30.71
CA LEU A 23 -27.05 -48.44 29.94
C LEU A 23 -26.35 -48.58 28.57
N ALA A 24 -26.40 -49.78 27.97
CA ALA A 24 -25.77 -50.17 26.71
C ALA A 24 -26.84 -50.30 25.57
N ASN A 25 -26.61 -50.79 24.35
CA ASN A 25 -25.61 -51.74 23.84
C ASN A 25 -25.56 -51.74 22.30
N GLY A 26 -24.55 -52.37 21.69
CA GLY A 26 -24.57 -52.69 20.24
C GLY A 26 -23.19 -52.68 19.55
N LYS A 27 -22.74 -53.84 19.05
CA LYS A 27 -21.56 -53.99 18.17
C LYS A 27 -22.00 -54.43 16.77
N GLY A 28 -21.20 -54.09 15.76
CA GLY A 28 -21.24 -54.70 14.43
C GLY A 28 -19.90 -54.52 13.70
N GLU A 29 -19.18 -55.60 13.44
CA GLU A 29 -17.99 -55.61 12.57
C GLU A 29 -18.36 -56.19 11.21
N ALA A 30 -17.85 -55.60 10.13
CA ALA A 30 -17.90 -56.18 8.78
C ALA A 30 -16.62 -55.83 8.01
N LYS A 31 -16.15 -56.75 7.15
CA LYS A 31 -14.90 -56.61 6.41
C LYS A 31 -15.13 -56.09 4.99
N GLY A 32 -14.27 -55.15 4.59
CA GLY A 32 -13.53 -55.20 3.32
C GLY A 32 -14.30 -55.15 1.99
N ALA A 33 -14.10 -54.04 1.27
CA ALA A 33 -13.92 -54.05 -0.18
C ALA A 33 -12.83 -53.03 -0.52
N ALA A 34 -11.99 -53.33 -1.51
CA ALA A 34 -11.02 -52.38 -2.06
C ALA A 34 -11.35 -52.18 -3.54
N GLU A 35 -11.51 -50.93 -3.97
CA GLU A 35 -11.80 -50.58 -5.36
C GLU A 35 -11.04 -49.32 -5.77
N CYS A 36 -10.80 -49.17 -7.08
CA CYS A 36 -9.64 -48.44 -7.57
C CYS A 36 -9.90 -46.99 -8.00
N ALA A 37 -8.94 -46.12 -7.65
CA ALA A 37 -8.40 -45.06 -8.52
C ALA A 37 -9.38 -44.18 -9.32
N GLY A 38 -10.32 -43.51 -8.64
CA GLY A 38 -10.94 -42.29 -9.18
C GLY A 38 -10.00 -41.09 -9.02
N SER A 39 -9.11 -40.83 -9.99
CA SER A 39 -8.15 -39.70 -9.92
C SER A 39 -8.84 -38.35 -10.15
N GLN A 40 -9.47 -37.82 -9.10
CA GLN A 40 -10.05 -36.48 -9.11
C GLN A 40 -8.93 -35.43 -9.24
N LYS A 41 -8.84 -34.81 -10.42
CA LYS A 41 -8.16 -33.51 -10.57
C LYS A 41 -8.75 -32.57 -9.53
N LYS A 42 -7.95 -32.15 -8.54
CA LYS A 42 -8.34 -31.03 -7.67
C LYS A 42 -8.64 -29.83 -8.55
N THR A 43 -9.90 -29.42 -8.60
CA THR A 43 -10.24 -28.06 -9.04
C THR A 43 -9.46 -27.09 -8.17
N LYS A 44 -8.79 -26.13 -8.81
CA LYS A 44 -7.92 -25.18 -8.12
C LYS A 44 -8.82 -24.19 -7.37
N THR A 45 -9.10 -24.47 -6.10
CA THR A 45 -9.90 -23.58 -5.23
C THR A 45 -9.29 -22.19 -5.26
N GLU A 46 -10.08 -21.18 -5.63
CA GLU A 46 -9.57 -19.82 -5.70
C GLU A 46 -9.20 -19.31 -4.30
N SER A 47 -8.02 -18.72 -4.18
CA SER A 47 -7.47 -18.28 -2.90
C SER A 47 -8.25 -17.08 -2.37
N SER A 48 -8.89 -17.24 -1.21
CA SER A 48 -9.67 -16.19 -0.54
C SER A 48 -8.85 -14.98 -0.09
N LEU A 49 -7.52 -15.03 -0.24
CA LEU A 49 -6.60 -13.92 0.01
C LEU A 49 -6.36 -13.05 -1.24
N GLN A 50 -6.70 -13.53 -2.44
CA GLN A 50 -6.50 -12.85 -3.73
C GLN A 50 -5.06 -12.34 -3.92
N LEU A 51 -4.06 -13.19 -3.65
CA LEU A 51 -2.64 -12.79 -3.54
C LEU A 51 -2.00 -12.25 -4.82
N GLU A 52 -2.61 -12.49 -5.99
CA GLU A 52 -2.09 -12.16 -7.32
C GLU A 52 -1.60 -10.69 -7.42
N GLU A 53 -2.52 -9.75 -7.15
CA GLU A 53 -2.27 -8.30 -7.21
C GLU A 53 -1.19 -7.84 -6.24
N LEU A 54 -1.06 -8.50 -5.08
CA LEU A 54 -0.10 -8.15 -4.03
C LEU A 54 1.35 -8.33 -4.49
N PHE A 55 1.56 -9.22 -5.45
CA PHE A 55 2.85 -9.57 -6.04
C PHE A 55 2.99 -9.09 -7.50
N SER A 56 2.14 -8.15 -7.94
CA SER A 56 2.39 -7.39 -9.16
C SER A 56 3.65 -6.51 -9.03
N GLY A 57 4.48 -6.44 -10.07
CA GLY A 57 5.74 -5.67 -10.11
C GLY A 57 6.98 -6.53 -10.43
N SER A 58 8.09 -5.90 -10.82
CA SER A 58 9.24 -6.50 -11.55
C SER A 58 9.71 -7.88 -11.04
N HIS A 59 9.84 -8.09 -9.74
CA HIS A 59 10.26 -9.38 -9.16
C HIS A 59 9.24 -9.97 -8.18
N GLY A 60 7.98 -9.50 -8.18
CA GLY A 60 6.97 -10.00 -7.26
C GLY A 60 6.66 -11.49 -7.44
N ASP A 61 6.69 -11.99 -8.68
CA ASP A 61 6.56 -13.44 -8.98
C ASP A 61 7.72 -14.29 -8.43
N ALA A 62 8.88 -13.72 -8.10
CA ALA A 62 9.94 -14.46 -7.40
C ALA A 62 9.58 -14.72 -5.92
N TRP A 63 8.71 -13.89 -5.33
CA TRP A 63 8.28 -13.98 -3.93
C TRP A 63 6.93 -14.70 -3.78
N LYS A 64 6.05 -14.59 -4.78
CA LYS A 64 4.69 -15.11 -4.73
C LYS A 64 4.61 -16.61 -4.41
N PRO A 65 5.26 -17.55 -5.15
CA PRO A 65 5.20 -18.98 -4.83
C PRO A 65 5.72 -19.30 -3.42
N VAL A 66 6.78 -18.60 -3.02
CA VAL A 66 7.49 -18.76 -1.74
C VAL A 66 6.61 -18.34 -0.56
N LEU A 67 5.80 -17.29 -0.72
CA LEU A 67 5.00 -16.71 0.35
C LEU A 67 3.53 -17.14 0.32
N THR A 68 2.99 -17.62 -0.81
CA THR A 68 1.60 -18.13 -0.89
C THR A 68 1.34 -19.22 0.15
N GLU A 69 2.17 -20.26 0.23
CA GLU A 69 2.01 -21.34 1.23
C GLU A 69 2.08 -20.79 2.67
N ALA A 70 3.00 -19.87 2.94
CA ALA A 70 3.18 -19.28 4.26
C ALA A 70 2.01 -18.37 4.68
N LEU A 71 1.34 -17.73 3.71
CA LEU A 71 0.18 -16.85 3.93
C LEU A 71 -1.13 -17.63 4.04
N GLU A 72 -1.34 -18.65 3.20
CA GLU A 72 -2.56 -19.47 3.21
C GLU A 72 -2.64 -20.36 4.46
N ASN A 73 -1.50 -20.84 4.96
CA ASN A 73 -1.42 -21.55 6.25
C ASN A 73 -1.39 -20.63 7.48
N ALA A 74 -1.26 -19.31 7.32
CA ALA A 74 -1.22 -18.39 8.46
C ALA A 74 -2.61 -18.15 9.06
N SER A 75 -2.76 -18.40 10.36
CA SER A 75 -4.02 -18.20 11.05
C SER A 75 -4.48 -16.74 10.96
N ASN A 76 -5.77 -16.56 10.61
CA ASN A 76 -6.40 -15.24 10.43
C ASN A 76 -5.78 -14.36 9.31
N ALA A 77 -5.08 -14.94 8.32
CA ALA A 77 -4.53 -14.21 7.18
C ALA A 77 -5.50 -13.28 6.42
N PRO A 78 -6.79 -13.61 6.21
CA PRO A 78 -7.74 -12.70 5.56
C PRO A 78 -7.84 -11.34 6.24
N ALA A 79 -7.70 -11.28 7.57
CA ALA A 79 -7.75 -10.04 8.33
C ALA A 79 -6.44 -9.23 8.33
N PHE A 80 -5.38 -9.72 7.67
CA PHE A 80 -4.09 -9.03 7.53
C PHE A 80 -3.68 -8.80 6.07
N VAL A 81 -4.08 -9.65 5.12
CA VAL A 81 -3.72 -9.54 3.68
C VAL A 81 -4.89 -9.78 2.71
N GLY A 82 -6.03 -10.29 3.18
CA GLY A 82 -7.21 -10.49 2.32
C GLY A 82 -7.81 -9.17 1.81
N PRO A 83 -8.60 -9.19 0.73
CA PRO A 83 -9.22 -8.00 0.13
C PRO A 83 -10.07 -7.24 1.17
N ASN A 84 -10.89 -7.97 1.92
CA ASN A 84 -11.80 -7.43 2.94
C ASN A 84 -11.11 -7.13 4.30
N ARG A 85 -9.80 -6.83 4.32
CA ARG A 85 -9.12 -6.42 5.57
C ARG A 85 -9.56 -5.02 5.98
N SER A 86 -9.45 -4.69 7.27
CA SER A 86 -9.76 -3.33 7.74
C SER A 86 -8.84 -2.31 7.05
N PRO A 87 -9.37 -1.23 6.45
CA PRO A 87 -8.56 -0.18 5.82
C PRO A 87 -7.90 0.78 6.83
N ASP A 88 -8.05 0.51 8.13
CA ASP A 88 -7.19 1.08 9.17
C ASP A 88 -5.92 0.26 9.40
N ILE A 89 -5.69 -0.80 8.62
CA ILE A 89 -4.44 -1.55 8.57
C ILE A 89 -3.53 -0.92 7.51
N MET A 90 -2.42 -0.34 7.97
CA MET A 90 -1.36 0.29 7.17
C MET A 90 -0.21 -0.72 6.90
N PRO A 91 0.50 -0.68 5.76
CA PRO A 91 0.28 0.17 4.57
C PRO A 91 -1.02 -0.22 3.85
N LEU A 92 -1.26 0.31 2.66
CA LEU A 92 -2.34 -0.19 1.80
C LEU A 92 -2.15 -1.70 1.49
N ARG A 93 -3.23 -2.39 1.10
CA ARG A 93 -3.17 -3.85 0.89
C ARG A 93 -2.15 -4.21 -0.19
N GLU A 94 -2.21 -3.52 -1.32
CA GLU A 94 -1.43 -3.72 -2.54
C GLU A 94 0.06 -3.38 -2.32
N LEU A 95 0.33 -2.52 -1.33
CA LEU A 95 1.66 -2.11 -0.89
C LEU A 95 2.27 -3.01 0.20
N THR A 96 1.57 -4.05 0.68
CA THR A 96 2.02 -4.84 1.84
C THR A 96 3.39 -5.53 1.63
N PHE A 97 3.70 -5.91 0.38
CA PHE A 97 4.96 -6.56 0.02
C PHE A 97 5.89 -5.65 -0.79
N GLN A 98 5.65 -4.34 -0.82
CA GLN A 98 6.31 -3.41 -1.73
C GLN A 98 7.85 -3.40 -1.55
N ALA A 99 8.37 -3.62 -0.35
CA ALA A 99 9.81 -3.73 -0.09
C ALA A 99 10.51 -4.90 -0.81
N LEU A 100 9.79 -5.95 -1.22
CA LEU A 100 10.36 -7.18 -1.80
C LEU A 100 10.45 -7.13 -3.33
N LYS A 101 9.48 -6.47 -3.98
CA LYS A 101 9.34 -6.34 -5.44
C LYS A 101 10.53 -5.73 -6.21
N PRO A 102 11.41 -4.86 -5.64
CA PRO A 102 12.46 -4.19 -6.40
C PRO A 102 13.49 -5.12 -7.03
N ASN A 103 13.92 -6.16 -6.31
CA ASN A 103 15.03 -7.05 -6.68
C ASN A 103 14.68 -8.52 -6.33
N PRO A 104 15.25 -9.51 -7.04
CA PRO A 104 15.06 -10.92 -6.69
C PRO A 104 15.79 -11.27 -5.37
N PRO A 105 15.48 -12.42 -4.71
CA PRO A 105 15.99 -12.71 -3.38
C PRO A 105 17.52 -12.78 -3.24
N ALA A 106 18.24 -13.14 -4.32
CA ALA A 106 19.70 -13.28 -4.30
C ALA A 106 20.48 -11.96 -4.16
N ASP A 107 19.92 -10.84 -4.63
CA ASP A 107 20.66 -9.58 -4.83
C ASP A 107 20.58 -8.61 -3.63
N TRP A 108 19.88 -9.01 -2.56
CA TRP A 108 19.85 -8.27 -1.30
C TRP A 108 21.14 -8.49 -0.50
N ASN A 109 22.07 -7.55 -0.61
CA ASN A 109 23.38 -7.57 0.07
C ASN A 109 23.29 -7.11 1.53
N VAL A 110 22.34 -6.22 1.84
CA VAL A 110 22.07 -5.74 3.20
C VAL A 110 20.58 -5.88 3.50
N ILE A 111 20.22 -6.39 4.68
CA ILE A 111 18.83 -6.42 5.16
C ILE A 111 18.71 -5.56 6.41
N VAL A 112 17.99 -4.45 6.32
CA VAL A 112 17.76 -3.50 7.41
C VAL A 112 16.40 -3.79 8.03
N PHE A 113 16.40 -4.27 9.28
CA PHE A 113 15.18 -4.62 10.00
C PHE A 113 14.64 -3.44 10.82
N GLY A 114 13.63 -2.78 10.26
CA GLY A 114 12.73 -1.86 10.95
C GLY A 114 11.75 -2.57 11.90
N GLN A 115 10.87 -1.78 12.52
CA GLN A 115 9.87 -2.29 13.47
C GLN A 115 8.54 -2.63 12.76
N ASN A 116 7.72 -1.61 12.50
CA ASN A 116 6.41 -1.70 11.87
C ASN A 116 6.27 -0.52 10.87
N PRO A 117 5.30 -0.54 9.94
CA PRO A 117 5.01 0.61 9.08
C PRO A 117 4.63 1.85 9.90
N TYR A 118 4.63 3.02 9.25
CA TYR A 118 4.04 4.21 9.86
C TYR A 118 2.54 3.97 10.13
N PRO A 119 2.00 4.34 11.30
CA PRO A 119 0.59 4.13 11.65
C PRO A 119 -0.32 5.20 11.03
N ARG A 120 0.06 5.73 9.87
CA ARG A 120 -0.55 6.86 9.18
C ARG A 120 -0.67 6.54 7.71
N VAL A 121 -1.86 6.70 7.16
CA VAL A 121 -2.18 6.31 5.78
C VAL A 121 -1.46 7.16 4.76
N GLU A 122 -1.17 8.41 5.11
CA GLU A 122 -0.42 9.35 4.28
C GLU A 122 1.10 9.08 4.26
N SER A 123 1.60 8.10 5.01
CA SER A 123 3.04 7.82 5.15
C SER A 123 3.46 6.38 4.86
N ALA A 124 2.53 5.43 4.75
CA ALA A 124 2.84 4.00 4.76
C ALA A 124 2.95 3.40 3.34
N THR A 125 4.10 3.61 2.70
CA THR A 125 4.45 3.11 1.35
C THR A 125 4.66 1.60 1.24
N GLY A 126 4.78 0.88 2.36
CA GLY A 126 5.16 -0.54 2.41
C GLY A 126 6.67 -0.81 2.46
N ILE A 127 7.51 0.22 2.23
CA ILE A 127 8.97 0.14 2.42
C ILE A 127 9.32 0.69 3.81
N ALA A 128 10.26 0.07 4.52
CA ALA A 128 10.59 0.52 5.88
C ALA A 128 11.21 1.93 5.87
N MET A 129 10.78 2.77 6.81
CA MET A 129 11.21 4.17 6.99
C MET A 129 10.86 5.15 5.84
N PHE A 130 10.24 4.69 4.74
CA PHE A 130 9.83 5.55 3.63
C PHE A 130 8.49 6.25 3.91
N ASP A 131 8.57 7.43 4.51
CA ASP A 131 7.43 8.35 4.74
C ASP A 131 7.15 9.15 3.45
N ASN A 132 6.02 8.89 2.80
CA ASN A 132 5.70 9.47 1.49
C ASN A 132 5.58 11.01 1.47
N ASN A 133 5.44 11.67 2.63
CA ASN A 133 5.33 13.13 2.72
C ASN A 133 6.68 13.87 2.76
N ILE A 134 7.79 13.16 2.55
CA ILE A 134 9.13 13.72 2.53
C ILE A 134 9.59 13.83 1.07
N ASP A 135 9.16 14.88 0.39
CA ASP A 135 9.54 15.18 -1.01
C ASP A 135 10.88 15.93 -1.13
N SER A 136 11.33 16.58 -0.05
CA SER A 136 12.57 17.34 -0.01
C SER A 136 13.17 17.34 1.40
N TRP A 137 14.49 17.37 1.50
CA TRP A 137 15.21 17.53 2.77
C TRP A 137 14.87 18.86 3.47
N ASP A 138 14.61 19.92 2.71
CA ASP A 138 14.23 21.21 3.29
C ASP A 138 12.82 21.18 3.93
N SER A 139 11.99 20.20 3.57
CA SER A 139 10.60 20.10 4.05
C SER A 139 10.51 20.11 5.59
N PRO A 140 9.55 20.85 6.18
CA PRO A 140 9.25 20.77 7.62
C PRO A 140 8.91 19.36 8.12
N VAL A 141 8.49 18.46 7.21
CA VAL A 141 8.21 17.05 7.52
C VAL A 141 9.50 16.30 7.83
N PHE A 142 10.54 16.38 6.98
CA PHE A 142 11.86 15.77 7.26
C PHE A 142 12.40 16.15 8.63
N GLY A 143 12.35 17.45 8.98
CA GLY A 143 12.84 17.94 10.27
C GLY A 143 12.09 17.37 11.49
N LYS A 144 10.82 16.99 11.32
CA LYS A 144 9.97 16.37 12.35
C LYS A 144 10.10 14.83 12.40
N THR A 145 10.28 14.18 11.26
CA THR A 145 10.39 12.70 11.16
C THR A 145 11.76 12.22 11.65
N VAL A 146 11.84 12.00 12.97
CA VAL A 146 13.05 11.61 13.72
C VAL A 146 13.84 10.49 13.05
N SER A 147 13.17 9.43 12.59
CA SER A 147 13.83 8.27 11.97
C SER A 147 14.65 8.65 10.73
N MET A 148 14.02 9.29 9.75
CA MET A 148 14.67 9.70 8.51
C MET A 148 15.74 10.77 8.77
N ARG A 149 15.44 11.74 9.64
CA ARG A 149 16.39 12.77 10.07
C ARG A 149 17.67 12.16 10.68
N CYS A 150 17.54 11.18 11.56
CA CYS A 150 18.68 10.53 12.21
C CYS A 150 19.44 9.57 11.28
N ILE A 151 18.77 8.90 10.32
CA ILE A 151 19.43 8.12 9.26
C ILE A 151 20.33 9.03 8.42
N ILE A 152 19.76 10.09 7.84
CA ILE A 152 20.48 11.01 6.96
C ILE A 152 21.57 11.78 7.73
N LYS A 153 21.32 12.20 8.98
CA LYS A 153 22.35 12.81 9.84
C LYS A 153 23.51 11.84 10.10
N ALA A 154 23.24 10.58 10.42
CA ALA A 154 24.30 9.58 10.65
C ALA A 154 25.07 9.22 9.37
N ALA A 155 24.40 9.21 8.21
CA ALA A 155 25.06 8.99 6.91
C ALA A 155 25.95 10.18 6.54
N ALA A 156 25.44 11.41 6.70
CA ALA A 156 26.20 12.64 6.49
C ALA A 156 27.41 12.74 7.44
N MET A 157 27.26 12.35 8.71
CA MET A 157 28.37 12.22 9.67
C MET A 157 29.41 11.18 9.22
N SER A 158 28.99 10.08 8.58
CA SER A 158 29.89 9.03 8.09
C SER A 158 30.58 9.34 6.75
N LYS A 159 29.97 10.16 5.87
CA LYS A 159 30.54 10.58 4.57
C LYS A 159 31.39 11.86 4.69
N TYR A 160 30.98 12.80 5.54
CA TYR A 160 31.59 14.15 5.63
C TYR A 160 32.17 14.52 7.02
N GLY A 161 32.26 13.58 7.97
CA GLY A 161 32.96 13.78 9.25
C GLY A 161 32.28 14.76 10.23
N LEU A 162 30.98 14.97 10.08
CA LEU A 162 30.22 16.04 10.75
C LEU A 162 30.10 15.85 12.26
N PRO A 163 30.02 16.93 13.06
CA PRO A 163 29.85 16.83 14.50
C PRO A 163 28.41 16.42 14.89
N LEU A 164 28.29 15.62 15.95
CA LEU A 164 27.00 15.20 16.52
C LEU A 164 26.09 16.37 16.89
N SER A 165 26.65 17.54 17.21
CA SER A 165 25.92 18.77 17.55
C SER A 165 25.24 19.46 16.36
N MET A 166 25.48 19.04 15.11
CA MET A 166 24.88 19.64 13.91
C MET A 166 23.36 19.73 14.02
N ASN A 167 22.81 20.92 13.76
CA ASN A 167 21.36 21.16 13.80
C ASN A 167 20.69 20.86 12.45
N ILE A 168 19.35 20.88 12.41
CA ILE A 168 18.58 20.50 11.21
C ILE A 168 18.67 21.53 10.06
N GLY A 169 18.87 22.82 10.37
CA GLY A 169 19.09 23.87 9.38
C GLY A 169 20.46 23.75 8.69
N ASP A 170 21.51 23.50 9.49
CA ASP A 170 22.85 23.22 8.97
C ASP A 170 22.83 21.99 8.07
N LEU A 171 22.23 20.88 8.54
CA LEU A 171 22.14 19.63 7.79
C LEU A 171 21.43 19.83 6.43
N ARG A 172 20.29 20.54 6.40
CA ARG A 172 19.60 20.88 5.14
C ARG A 172 20.46 21.71 4.20
N SER A 173 21.13 22.73 4.74
CA SER A 173 22.02 23.61 3.97
C SER A 173 23.15 22.79 3.35
N SER A 174 23.74 21.87 4.12
CA SER A 174 24.80 20.99 3.62
C SER A 174 24.30 19.96 2.60
N LEU A 175 23.15 19.31 2.83
CA LEU A 175 22.53 18.39 1.86
C LEU A 175 22.27 19.06 0.50
N LYS A 176 21.88 20.34 0.51
CA LYS A 176 21.75 21.15 -0.71
C LYS A 176 23.11 21.48 -1.34
N ASN A 177 24.11 21.85 -0.53
CA ASN A 177 25.45 22.20 -1.02
C ASN A 177 26.25 21.01 -1.56
N TRP A 178 25.93 19.78 -1.16
CA TRP A 178 26.49 18.53 -1.70
C TRP A 178 25.68 17.95 -2.87
N ASP A 179 24.63 18.66 -3.33
CA ASP A 179 23.63 18.15 -4.29
C ASP A 179 23.19 16.70 -3.99
N SER A 180 22.90 16.43 -2.72
CA SER A 180 22.47 15.11 -2.26
C SER A 180 21.15 14.73 -2.93
N VAL A 181 21.03 13.47 -3.36
CA VAL A 181 19.82 12.96 -4.01
C VAL A 181 18.57 13.26 -3.17
N SER A 182 17.44 13.54 -3.80
CA SER A 182 16.18 13.81 -3.08
C SER A 182 15.71 12.57 -2.31
N PRO A 183 14.78 12.69 -1.35
CA PRO A 183 14.37 11.55 -0.54
C PRO A 183 13.84 10.33 -1.34
N PRO A 184 13.03 10.49 -2.41
CA PRO A 184 12.68 9.36 -3.28
C PRO A 184 13.89 8.73 -3.98
N GLU A 185 14.77 9.56 -4.56
CA GLU A 185 16.01 9.12 -5.22
C GLU A 185 16.99 8.45 -4.23
N TRP A 186 16.95 8.80 -2.93
CA TRP A 186 17.69 8.11 -1.88
C TRP A 186 17.20 6.67 -1.73
N PHE A 187 15.88 6.43 -1.70
CA PHE A 187 15.33 5.06 -1.66
C PHE A 187 15.68 4.26 -2.92
N GLN A 188 15.55 4.85 -4.11
CA GLN A 188 16.03 4.27 -5.37
C GLN A 188 17.51 3.85 -5.24
N SER A 189 18.36 4.76 -4.73
CA SER A 189 19.79 4.52 -4.52
C SER A 189 20.08 3.41 -3.50
N GLN A 190 19.26 3.26 -2.45
CA GLN A 190 19.42 2.15 -1.49
C GLN A 190 19.01 0.82 -2.11
N LEU A 191 17.90 0.78 -2.87
CA LEU A 191 17.42 -0.42 -3.55
C LEU A 191 18.41 -0.90 -4.62
N LEU A 192 18.98 0.02 -5.41
CA LEU A 192 19.96 -0.26 -6.47
C LEU A 192 21.28 -0.84 -5.92
N GLN A 193 21.67 -0.45 -4.70
CA GLN A 193 22.84 -1.00 -4.00
C GLN A 193 22.53 -2.33 -3.23
N GLY A 194 21.32 -2.88 -3.40
CA GLY A 194 20.91 -4.14 -2.77
C GLY A 194 20.57 -4.02 -1.27
N VAL A 195 20.10 -2.87 -0.81
CA VAL A 195 19.69 -2.64 0.58
C VAL A 195 18.18 -2.85 0.76
N LEU A 196 17.80 -3.98 1.37
CA LEU A 196 16.42 -4.32 1.69
C LEU A 196 15.95 -3.61 2.97
N LEU A 197 15.00 -2.69 2.83
CA LEU A 197 14.39 -1.93 3.93
C LEU A 197 13.08 -2.60 4.39
N LEU A 198 13.18 -3.58 5.30
CA LEU A 198 12.09 -4.47 5.71
C LEU A 198 11.65 -4.22 7.16
N ASN A 199 10.36 -4.29 7.47
CA ASN A 199 9.86 -4.22 8.84
C ASN A 199 9.71 -5.61 9.48
N ALA A 200 9.89 -5.72 10.80
CA ALA A 200 9.64 -6.94 11.57
C ALA A 200 8.14 -7.40 11.53
N ALA A 201 7.23 -6.48 11.22
CA ALA A 201 5.87 -6.76 10.78
C ALA A 201 5.54 -5.89 9.57
N LEU A 202 4.90 -6.45 8.54
CA LEU A 202 4.59 -5.71 7.31
C LEU A 202 3.27 -4.92 7.39
N THR A 203 2.50 -5.05 8.47
CA THR A 203 1.31 -4.23 8.73
C THR A 203 1.19 -3.71 10.16
N ILE A 204 0.34 -2.70 10.39
CA ILE A 204 -0.05 -2.16 11.69
C ILE A 204 -1.46 -1.52 11.62
N GLY A 205 -2.28 -1.67 12.66
CA GLY A 205 -3.54 -0.92 12.82
C GLY A 205 -4.78 -1.80 12.97
N GLY A 206 -5.91 -1.42 12.36
CA GLY A 206 -7.14 -2.23 12.33
C GLY A 206 -7.70 -2.64 13.70
N ASN A 207 -7.54 -1.79 14.72
CA ASN A 207 -7.84 -2.08 16.14
C ASN A 207 -7.12 -3.34 16.70
N ARG A 208 -5.92 -3.65 16.21
CA ARG A 208 -5.05 -4.71 16.72
C ARG A 208 -3.83 -4.14 17.43
N SER A 209 -3.26 -4.89 18.37
CA SER A 209 -2.02 -4.50 19.02
C SER A 209 -0.82 -4.72 18.08
N LYS A 210 0.28 -4.00 18.32
CA LYS A 210 1.57 -4.29 17.64
C LYS A 210 2.00 -5.74 17.82
N GLY A 211 1.66 -6.37 18.95
CA GLY A 211 1.96 -7.78 19.20
C GLY A 211 1.24 -8.73 18.23
N ASP A 212 0.00 -8.44 17.86
CA ASP A 212 -0.79 -9.28 16.96
C ASP A 212 -0.22 -9.29 15.54
N HIS A 213 0.13 -8.11 15.02
CA HIS A 213 0.83 -7.98 13.74
C HIS A 213 2.19 -8.69 13.78
N ASN A 214 2.98 -8.47 14.84
CA ASN A 214 4.31 -9.09 14.96
C ASN A 214 4.23 -10.62 15.09
N ASN A 215 3.17 -11.15 15.70
CA ASN A 215 2.91 -12.60 15.77
C ASN A 215 2.48 -13.18 14.42
N PHE A 216 1.59 -12.49 13.68
CA PHE A 216 1.16 -12.91 12.34
C PHE A 216 2.31 -12.92 11.33
N TRP A 217 3.09 -11.83 11.25
CA TRP A 217 4.16 -11.70 10.26
C TRP A 217 5.38 -12.57 10.56
N LYS A 218 5.57 -13.02 11.81
CA LYS A 218 6.74 -13.79 12.26
C LYS A 218 7.13 -14.98 11.36
N PRO A 219 6.21 -15.92 11.01
CA PRO A 219 6.52 -17.00 10.06
C PRO A 219 6.82 -16.50 8.64
N ILE A 220 6.13 -15.48 8.15
CA ILE A 220 6.36 -14.92 6.81
C ILE A 220 7.74 -14.26 6.72
N ILE A 221 8.16 -13.48 7.73
CA ILE A 221 9.50 -12.87 7.80
C ILE A 221 10.59 -13.95 7.86
N LEU A 222 10.34 -15.08 8.54
CA LEU A 222 11.25 -16.23 8.50
C LEU A 222 11.35 -16.81 7.08
N LYS A 223 10.23 -16.96 6.36
CA LYS A 223 10.22 -17.48 5.00
C LYS A 223 10.93 -16.55 4.00
N ILE A 224 10.74 -15.23 4.12
CA ILE A 224 11.47 -14.20 3.33
C ILE A 224 12.99 -14.35 3.51
N VAL A 225 13.46 -14.49 4.76
CA VAL A 225 14.89 -14.62 5.04
C VAL A 225 15.43 -16.00 4.63
N GLU A 226 14.65 -17.07 4.80
CA GLU A 226 15.00 -18.40 4.30
C GLU A 226 15.21 -18.41 2.78
N GLU A 227 14.36 -17.70 2.03
CA GLU A 227 14.45 -17.61 0.58
C GLU A 227 15.71 -16.85 0.12
N ILE A 228 15.99 -15.68 0.72
CA ILE A 228 17.22 -14.91 0.43
C ILE A 228 18.46 -15.78 0.63
N LEU A 229 18.51 -16.52 1.74
CA LEU A 229 19.64 -17.41 2.04
C LEU A 229 19.68 -18.64 1.13
N THR A 230 18.53 -19.16 0.71
CA THR A 230 18.45 -20.28 -0.24
C THR A 230 18.96 -19.89 -1.62
N GLN A 231 18.49 -18.76 -2.16
CA GLN A 231 18.95 -18.26 -3.46
C GLN A 231 20.42 -17.85 -3.43
N LYS A 232 20.90 -17.22 -2.34
CA LYS A 232 22.34 -16.94 -2.16
C LYS A 232 23.18 -18.23 -2.06
N ALA A 233 22.75 -19.24 -1.31
CA ALA A 233 23.46 -20.52 -1.21
C ALA A 233 23.58 -21.22 -2.57
N ALA A 234 22.57 -21.09 -3.44
CA ALA A 234 22.51 -21.68 -4.77
C ALA A 234 23.39 -20.98 -5.84
N LEU A 235 23.97 -19.81 -5.56
CA LEU A 235 24.88 -19.11 -6.48
C LEU A 235 26.16 -19.93 -6.79
N PRO A 236 26.96 -19.55 -7.80
CA PRO A 236 28.27 -20.15 -8.04
C PRO A 236 29.23 -20.02 -6.86
N SER A 237 30.16 -20.96 -6.72
CA SER A 237 31.27 -20.85 -5.77
C SER A 237 32.17 -19.67 -6.13
N GLY A 238 32.40 -18.75 -5.19
CA GLY A 238 33.18 -17.52 -5.43
C GLY A 238 32.36 -16.29 -5.81
N ASP A 239 31.03 -16.40 -5.98
CA ASP A 239 30.16 -15.23 -6.13
C ASP A 239 30.08 -14.44 -4.81
N ALA A 240 30.50 -13.16 -4.84
CA ALA A 240 30.51 -12.28 -3.66
C ALA A 240 29.12 -12.08 -3.03
N ARG A 241 28.04 -12.27 -3.79
CA ARG A 241 26.66 -12.23 -3.26
C ARG A 241 26.33 -13.42 -2.34
N LYS A 242 27.23 -14.40 -2.18
CA LYS A 242 27.19 -15.39 -1.07
C LYS A 242 27.48 -14.80 0.31
N SER A 243 27.45 -13.48 0.48
CA SER A 243 27.40 -12.80 1.78
C SER A 243 26.10 -12.01 1.95
N VAL A 244 25.70 -11.75 3.20
CA VAL A 244 24.59 -10.85 3.54
C VAL A 244 24.82 -10.17 4.90
N VAL A 245 24.60 -8.85 4.97
CA VAL A 245 24.69 -8.08 6.22
C VAL A 245 23.30 -7.81 6.78
N MET A 246 22.95 -8.47 7.88
CA MET A 246 21.69 -8.23 8.59
C MET A 246 21.86 -7.16 9.68
N LEU A 247 21.18 -6.04 9.50
CA LEU A 247 21.27 -4.82 10.31
C LEU A 247 20.01 -4.65 11.17
N TRP A 248 20.16 -4.75 12.48
CA TRP A 248 19.06 -4.83 13.46
C TRP A 248 18.87 -3.49 14.17
N TRP A 249 17.83 -2.73 13.81
CA TRP A 249 17.58 -1.38 14.33
C TRP A 249 16.55 -1.35 15.47
N GLY A 250 17.01 -1.75 16.66
CA GLY A 250 16.30 -1.65 17.93
C GLY A 250 15.55 -2.91 18.37
N GLY A 251 14.92 -2.82 19.55
CA GLY A 251 14.49 -3.99 20.33
C GLY A 251 13.48 -4.95 19.67
N GLU A 252 12.71 -4.51 18.66
CA GLU A 252 11.82 -5.42 17.92
C GLU A 252 12.60 -6.28 16.92
N SER A 253 13.52 -5.68 16.16
CA SER A 253 14.41 -6.41 15.25
C SER A 253 15.26 -7.46 16.00
N LEU A 254 15.64 -7.20 17.25
CA LEU A 254 16.33 -8.16 18.13
C LEU A 254 15.44 -9.30 18.64
N LYS A 255 14.11 -9.21 18.52
CA LYS A 255 13.19 -10.36 18.66
C LYS A 255 13.12 -11.15 17.35
N THR A 256 13.13 -10.46 16.20
CA THR A 256 13.19 -11.10 14.87
C THR A 256 14.47 -11.92 14.72
N LYS A 257 15.65 -11.35 15.05
CA LYS A 257 16.94 -12.06 15.08
C LYS A 257 16.86 -13.36 15.88
N ARG A 258 16.33 -13.30 17.11
CA ARG A 258 16.15 -14.47 17.99
C ARG A 258 15.16 -15.53 17.46
N PHE A 259 14.24 -15.16 16.58
CA PHE A 259 13.39 -16.13 15.89
C PHE A 259 14.09 -16.74 14.68
N LEU A 260 14.86 -15.95 13.94
CA LEU A 260 15.63 -16.38 12.78
C LEU A 260 16.78 -17.34 13.13
N GLN A 261 17.23 -17.39 14.39
CA GLN A 261 18.12 -18.46 14.90
C GLN A 261 17.59 -19.89 14.67
N LYS A 262 16.30 -20.07 14.35
CA LYS A 262 15.72 -21.35 13.90
C LYS A 262 16.13 -21.78 12.48
N VAL A 263 16.60 -20.84 11.66
CA VAL A 263 16.88 -21.06 10.23
C VAL A 263 18.31 -20.68 9.84
N LEU A 264 18.89 -19.62 10.41
CA LEU A 264 20.25 -19.13 10.08
C LEU A 264 21.33 -20.25 10.09
N PRO A 265 21.40 -21.16 11.10
CA PRO A 265 22.46 -22.18 11.15
C PRO A 265 22.40 -23.23 10.03
N ARG A 266 21.32 -23.28 9.24
CA ARG A 266 21.22 -24.15 8.05
C ARG A 266 21.97 -23.58 6.84
N PHE A 267 22.37 -22.30 6.90
CA PHE A 267 22.98 -21.57 5.79
C PHE A 267 24.38 -21.02 6.10
N GLU A 268 24.81 -20.98 7.37
CA GLU A 268 26.12 -20.49 7.81
C GLU A 268 27.34 -21.20 7.17
N SER A 269 27.16 -22.39 6.57
CA SER A 269 28.17 -23.12 5.81
C SER A 269 28.20 -22.81 4.30
N ALA A 270 27.21 -22.08 3.78
CA ALA A 270 27.00 -21.81 2.35
C ALA A 270 26.80 -20.31 2.03
N VAL A 271 26.51 -19.49 3.04
CA VAL A 271 26.34 -18.04 2.97
C VAL A 271 27.04 -17.41 4.18
N ASP A 272 27.85 -16.39 3.93
CA ASP A 272 28.55 -15.59 4.93
C ASP A 272 27.58 -14.56 5.56
N ILE A 273 27.04 -14.86 6.73
CA ILE A 273 25.98 -14.08 7.37
C ILE A 273 26.55 -13.17 8.46
N HIS A 274 26.58 -11.86 8.20
CA HIS A 274 26.99 -10.86 9.19
C HIS A 274 25.80 -10.29 9.94
N HIS A 275 25.99 -10.02 11.24
CA HIS A 275 25.01 -9.33 12.07
C HIS A 275 25.57 -8.05 12.66
N ILE A 276 24.88 -6.93 12.47
CA ILE A 276 25.20 -5.64 13.09
C ILE A 276 23.98 -5.16 13.87
N GLU A 277 24.11 -5.01 15.18
CA GLU A 277 23.05 -4.51 16.06
C GLU A 277 23.24 -3.02 16.33
N HIS A 278 22.16 -2.25 16.30
CA HIS A 278 22.15 -0.83 16.67
C HIS A 278 20.80 -0.43 17.28
N CYS A 279 20.72 0.77 17.82
CA CYS A 279 19.44 1.32 18.29
C CYS A 279 18.51 1.67 17.12
N ASN A 280 17.24 1.96 17.41
CA ASN A 280 16.28 2.37 16.39
C ASN A 280 16.54 3.82 15.94
N PRO A 281 16.37 4.18 14.65
CA PRO A 281 16.45 5.57 14.18
C PRO A 281 15.56 6.57 14.94
N ALA A 282 14.41 6.13 15.45
CA ALA A 282 13.50 6.94 16.26
C ALA A 282 13.72 6.80 17.78
N ALA A 283 14.92 6.37 18.21
CA ALA A 283 15.33 6.41 19.61
C ALA A 283 15.46 7.85 20.14
N GLN A 284 15.65 8.01 21.45
CA GLN A 284 15.67 9.32 22.10
C GLN A 284 16.87 10.18 21.63
N GLY A 285 16.57 11.36 21.10
CA GLY A 285 17.56 12.30 20.58
C GLY A 285 18.37 11.73 19.41
N ASP A 286 19.64 12.14 19.29
CA ASP A 286 20.56 11.65 18.26
C ASP A 286 21.30 10.36 18.68
N LEU A 287 20.69 9.48 19.50
CA LEU A 287 21.34 8.23 19.96
C LEU A 287 21.80 7.34 18.78
N PHE A 288 21.03 7.33 17.70
CA PHE A 288 21.34 6.62 16.46
C PHE A 288 22.63 7.13 15.78
N CYS A 289 22.95 8.40 15.94
CA CYS A 289 24.12 9.05 15.32
C CYS A 289 25.42 8.81 16.12
N LYS A 290 25.36 8.15 17.29
CA LYS A 290 26.52 7.98 18.20
C LYS A 290 27.44 6.78 17.89
N ALA A 291 27.24 6.06 16.78
CA ALA A 291 28.06 4.90 16.43
C ALA A 291 28.28 4.75 14.91
N PRO A 292 29.50 4.40 14.45
CA PRO A 292 29.86 4.25 13.03
C PRO A 292 29.35 2.91 12.47
N HIS A 293 28.04 2.69 12.53
CA HIS A 293 27.40 1.43 12.12
C HIS A 293 27.38 1.25 10.60
N PHE A 294 27.21 2.33 9.82
CA PHE A 294 27.36 2.31 8.36
C PHE A 294 28.77 1.90 7.92
N SER A 295 29.80 2.44 8.54
CA SER A 295 31.20 2.06 8.29
C SER A 295 31.45 0.57 8.59
N LYS A 296 30.78 0.01 9.62
CA LYS A 296 30.81 -1.43 9.92
C LYS A 296 30.10 -2.28 8.86
N VAL A 297 28.99 -1.82 8.28
CA VAL A 297 28.32 -2.53 7.17
C VAL A 297 29.26 -2.57 5.95
N ASN A 298 29.79 -1.41 5.56
CA ASN A 298 30.68 -1.29 4.40
C ASN A 298 31.95 -2.13 4.56
N ALA A 299 32.56 -2.16 5.77
CA ALA A 299 33.69 -3.03 6.05
C ALA A 299 33.37 -4.54 5.89
N ARG A 300 32.13 -4.97 6.19
CA ARG A 300 31.70 -6.36 5.96
C ARG A 300 31.51 -6.68 4.48
N LEU A 301 30.83 -5.80 3.74
CA LEU A 301 30.67 -5.93 2.29
C LEU A 301 32.03 -6.02 1.58
N SER A 302 32.95 -5.11 1.90
CA SER A 302 34.31 -5.12 1.36
C SER A 302 35.10 -6.38 1.73
N SER A 303 34.91 -6.95 2.94
CA SER A 303 35.53 -8.23 3.31
C SER A 303 34.95 -9.45 2.57
N ALA A 304 33.76 -9.31 1.98
CA ALA A 304 33.13 -10.33 1.13
C ALA A 304 33.34 -10.08 -0.39
N GLY A 305 34.08 -9.02 -0.77
CA GLY A 305 34.26 -8.63 -2.17
C GLY A 305 33.08 -7.86 -2.78
N LEU A 306 32.10 -7.44 -1.97
CA LEU A 306 30.99 -6.58 -2.39
C LEU A 306 31.35 -5.09 -2.28
N PRO A 307 30.80 -4.21 -3.15
CA PRO A 307 31.03 -2.77 -3.04
C PRO A 307 30.46 -2.21 -1.73
N PRO A 308 31.08 -1.16 -1.16
CA PRO A 308 30.52 -0.44 -0.02
C PRO A 308 29.27 0.35 -0.43
N ILE A 309 28.29 0.46 0.46
CA ILE A 309 27.08 1.28 0.22
C ILE A 309 27.42 2.77 0.40
N ASP A 310 27.07 3.62 -0.55
CA ASP A 310 26.87 5.04 -0.27
C ASP A 310 25.50 5.26 0.39
N TRP A 311 25.56 5.63 1.67
CA TRP A 311 24.41 5.90 2.52
C TRP A 311 23.87 7.34 2.35
N LEU A 312 24.60 8.21 1.64
CA LEU A 312 24.16 9.55 1.26
C LEU A 312 24.75 9.95 -0.12
N PRO A 313 24.27 9.34 -1.21
CA PRO A 313 24.70 9.67 -2.55
C PRO A 313 24.21 11.05 -2.99
N ASP A 314 24.84 11.52 -4.05
CA ASP A 314 24.65 12.81 -4.72
C ASP A 314 24.14 12.59 -6.15
N ARG A 315 23.70 13.65 -6.82
CA ARG A 315 23.18 13.54 -8.20
C ARG A 315 24.21 13.02 -9.19
N GLU A 316 25.49 13.28 -8.96
CA GLU A 316 26.55 12.75 -9.83
C GLU A 316 26.65 11.23 -9.72
N TRP A 317 26.68 10.68 -8.49
CA TRP A 317 26.63 9.23 -8.27
C TRP A 317 25.43 8.58 -8.98
N LEU A 318 24.23 9.17 -8.86
CA LEU A 318 23.02 8.62 -9.49
C LEU A 318 23.06 8.68 -11.02
N ALA A 319 23.57 9.78 -11.60
CA ALA A 319 23.76 9.91 -13.04
C ALA A 319 24.80 8.91 -13.59
N GLN A 320 25.88 8.65 -12.82
CA GLN A 320 26.84 7.61 -13.14
C GLN A 320 26.20 6.21 -13.10
N GLN A 321 25.32 5.94 -12.14
CA GLN A 321 24.58 4.66 -12.10
C GLN A 321 23.59 4.52 -13.27
N GLU A 322 22.92 5.59 -13.69
CA GLU A 322 22.00 5.53 -14.84
C GLU A 322 22.74 5.13 -16.12
N ALA A 323 23.93 5.71 -16.35
CA ALA A 323 24.78 5.34 -17.48
C ALA A 323 25.37 3.91 -17.39
N ALA A 324 25.65 3.41 -16.17
CA ALA A 324 26.33 2.13 -15.97
C ALA A 324 25.39 0.93 -15.80
N SER A 325 24.16 1.13 -15.33
CA SER A 325 23.27 0.05 -14.86
C SER A 325 22.35 -0.56 -15.93
N GLY A 326 22.46 -0.13 -17.19
CA GLY A 326 21.67 -0.69 -18.29
C GLY A 326 20.16 -0.44 -18.21
N GLY A 327 19.74 0.61 -17.50
CA GLY A 327 18.33 0.96 -17.25
C GLY A 327 17.75 0.43 -15.93
N GLU A 328 18.53 -0.31 -15.14
CA GLU A 328 18.11 -0.79 -13.81
C GLU A 328 17.89 0.37 -12.83
N SER A 329 18.70 1.44 -12.93
CA SER A 329 18.50 2.68 -12.18
C SER A 329 17.16 3.34 -12.52
N SER A 330 16.82 3.55 -13.79
CA SER A 330 15.50 4.04 -14.22
C SER A 330 14.39 3.14 -13.67
N ARG A 331 14.47 1.82 -13.87
CA ARG A 331 13.45 0.86 -13.40
C ARG A 331 13.17 1.01 -11.90
N LEU A 332 14.20 1.23 -11.08
CA LEU A 332 14.06 1.43 -9.64
C LEU A 332 13.56 2.84 -9.28
N GLY A 333 13.86 3.85 -10.10
CA GLY A 333 13.27 5.19 -9.99
C GLY A 333 11.78 5.18 -10.31
N ASP A 334 11.40 4.59 -11.44
CA ASP A 334 10.03 4.37 -11.88
C ASP A 334 9.24 3.57 -10.82
N PHE A 335 9.79 2.47 -10.31
CA PHE A 335 9.20 1.69 -9.22
C PHE A 335 8.95 2.53 -7.95
N ILE A 336 9.89 3.40 -7.57
CA ILE A 336 9.70 4.31 -6.43
C ILE A 336 8.59 5.31 -6.75
N LEU A 337 8.57 5.93 -7.93
CA LEU A 337 7.51 6.85 -8.35
C LEU A 337 6.15 6.16 -8.35
N GLU A 338 6.00 4.99 -8.97
CA GLU A 338 4.77 4.19 -8.93
C GLU A 338 4.32 3.88 -7.49
N THR A 339 5.26 3.52 -6.61
CA THR A 339 4.98 3.30 -5.18
C THR A 339 4.41 4.56 -4.51
N ARG A 340 4.94 5.74 -4.84
CA ARG A 340 4.45 7.03 -4.33
C ARG A 340 3.10 7.41 -4.91
N GLU A 341 2.88 7.20 -6.21
CA GLU A 341 1.64 7.58 -6.90
C GLU A 341 0.48 6.64 -6.56
N LEU A 342 0.67 5.32 -6.50
CA LEU A 342 -0.35 4.37 -6.01
C LEU A 342 -0.84 4.74 -4.61
N HIS A 343 0.10 5.15 -3.75
CA HIS A 343 -0.17 5.60 -2.39
C HIS A 343 -0.90 6.95 -2.35
N LYS A 344 -0.49 7.94 -3.17
CA LYS A 344 -1.21 9.22 -3.35
C LYS A 344 -2.63 9.01 -3.89
N MET A 345 -2.81 8.21 -4.94
CA MET A 345 -4.11 7.92 -5.54
C MET A 345 -5.12 7.39 -4.53
N TYR A 346 -4.70 6.54 -3.59
CA TYR A 346 -5.59 6.09 -2.52
C TYR A 346 -5.95 7.22 -1.56
N LEU A 347 -4.98 8.03 -1.13
CA LEU A 347 -5.23 9.23 -0.31
C LEU A 347 -6.19 10.21 -1.01
N GLU A 348 -6.11 10.31 -2.33
CA GLU A 348 -7.00 11.13 -3.14
C GLU A 348 -8.35 10.47 -3.40
N ARG A 349 -8.46 9.13 -3.54
CA ARG A 349 -9.77 8.45 -3.46
C ARG A 349 -10.48 8.79 -2.14
N LEU A 350 -9.73 8.89 -1.03
CA LEU A 350 -10.18 9.34 0.30
C LEU A 350 -10.38 10.89 0.46
N GLN A 351 -10.08 11.73 -0.53
CA GLN A 351 -10.08 13.20 -0.36
C GLN A 351 -10.58 14.05 -1.57
N ALA A 352 -10.61 13.52 -2.79
CA ALA A 352 -10.73 14.29 -4.03
C ALA A 352 -12.17 14.56 -4.48
N GLY A 353 -12.35 15.67 -5.22
CA GLY A 353 -13.60 16.07 -5.88
C GLY A 353 -14.53 16.95 -5.04
N LEU A 354 -14.33 17.03 -3.72
CA LEU A 354 -15.36 17.45 -2.75
C LEU A 354 -15.07 18.81 -2.08
N GLN A 355 -14.63 19.79 -2.86
CA GLN A 355 -14.33 21.14 -2.39
C GLN A 355 -15.26 22.16 -3.05
N CYS A 356 -16.37 22.47 -2.39
CA CYS A 356 -17.36 23.47 -2.84
C CYS A 356 -16.85 24.92 -2.79
N ALA A 357 -15.57 25.14 -2.48
CA ALA A 357 -14.95 26.44 -2.28
C ALA A 357 -14.19 26.96 -3.51
N ALA A 358 -14.26 26.26 -4.65
CA ALA A 358 -13.94 26.86 -5.94
C ALA A 358 -15.00 27.93 -6.26
N PRO A 359 -14.66 29.02 -6.99
CA PRO A 359 -15.67 29.89 -7.60
C PRO A 359 -16.54 29.05 -8.56
N GLU A 360 -17.73 29.55 -8.93
CA GLU A 360 -18.60 28.85 -9.88
C GLU A 360 -17.88 28.63 -11.21
N LEU A 361 -17.44 27.38 -11.43
CA LEU A 361 -16.67 26.98 -12.60
C LEU A 361 -17.60 26.82 -13.80
N ALA A 362 -17.20 27.37 -14.95
CA ALA A 362 -17.94 27.19 -16.19
C ALA A 362 -18.03 25.69 -16.57
N PRO A 363 -19.09 25.26 -17.29
CA PRO A 363 -19.16 23.94 -17.89
C PRO A 363 -17.92 23.61 -18.73
N ILE A 364 -17.64 22.32 -18.87
CA ILE A 364 -16.65 21.81 -19.84
C ILE A 364 -17.47 21.36 -21.04
N ASP A 365 -17.69 22.31 -21.96
CA ASP A 365 -18.45 22.11 -23.20
C ASP A 365 -17.56 21.59 -24.35
N GLY A 366 -18.16 20.79 -25.24
CA GLY A 366 -17.54 20.27 -26.47
C GLY A 366 -16.99 18.84 -26.36
N VAL A 367 -17.20 18.16 -25.23
CA VAL A 367 -16.70 16.80 -24.98
C VAL A 367 -17.49 15.76 -25.78
N LEU A 368 -18.82 15.81 -25.79
CA LEU A 368 -19.66 14.87 -26.55
C LEU A 368 -19.65 15.18 -28.06
N ALA A 369 -19.32 16.42 -28.42
CA ALA A 369 -19.10 16.86 -29.81
C ALA A 369 -17.73 16.43 -30.37
N HIS A 370 -16.79 15.99 -29.53
CA HIS A 370 -15.52 15.44 -29.99
C HIS A 370 -15.75 14.11 -30.74
N PRO A 371 -14.98 13.80 -31.81
CA PRO A 371 -15.01 12.48 -32.44
C PRO A 371 -14.80 11.35 -31.42
N LEU A 372 -15.58 10.28 -31.53
CA LEU A 372 -15.37 9.05 -30.79
C LEU A 372 -14.14 8.34 -31.37
N LEU A 373 -13.08 8.22 -30.58
CA LEU A 373 -11.80 7.64 -30.98
C LEU A 373 -11.56 6.31 -30.27
N HIS A 374 -10.78 5.42 -30.88
CA HIS A 374 -10.25 4.24 -30.19
C HIS A 374 -9.28 4.67 -29.08
N LEU A 375 -9.19 3.89 -28.00
CA LEU A 375 -8.49 4.30 -26.78
C LEU A 375 -7.02 4.75 -26.99
N PRO A 376 -6.19 4.08 -27.82
CA PRO A 376 -4.80 4.54 -28.03
C PRO A 376 -4.71 5.94 -28.65
N ASP A 377 -5.64 6.31 -29.54
CA ASP A 377 -5.70 7.64 -30.15
C ASP A 377 -6.32 8.68 -29.22
N ALA A 378 -7.36 8.30 -28.48
CA ALA A 378 -7.95 9.12 -27.42
C ALA A 378 -6.92 9.48 -26.32
N CYS A 379 -5.94 8.59 -26.07
CA CYS A 379 -4.86 8.77 -25.10
C CYS A 379 -3.55 9.32 -25.71
N ARG A 380 -3.49 9.55 -27.02
CA ARG A 380 -2.30 10.08 -27.72
C ARG A 380 -1.89 11.48 -27.21
N PRO A 381 -2.79 12.46 -26.99
CA PRO A 381 -2.43 13.78 -26.43
C PRO A 381 -1.95 13.73 -24.96
N LEU A 382 -2.19 12.60 -24.27
CA LEU A 382 -1.89 12.42 -22.84
C LEU A 382 -0.55 11.70 -22.60
N ASN A 383 0.15 11.35 -23.68
CA ASN A 383 1.31 10.45 -23.72
C ASN A 383 1.03 9.10 -23.03
N LEU A 384 -0.13 8.50 -23.32
CA LEU A 384 -0.63 7.27 -22.71
C LEU A 384 -0.88 6.10 -23.69
N VAL A 385 -0.32 6.15 -24.89
CA VAL A 385 -0.62 5.17 -25.97
C VAL A 385 -0.32 3.73 -25.53
N ALA A 386 0.84 3.46 -24.93
CA ALA A 386 1.22 2.11 -24.49
C ALA A 386 0.33 1.57 -23.35
N GLN A 387 -0.06 2.44 -22.41
CA GLN A 387 -0.96 2.11 -21.31
C GLN A 387 -2.40 1.89 -21.81
N ALA A 388 -2.83 2.68 -22.79
CA ALA A 388 -4.11 2.50 -23.48
C ALA A 388 -4.17 1.16 -24.22
N GLU A 389 -3.16 0.81 -25.01
CA GLU A 389 -3.08 -0.51 -25.64
C GLU A 389 -3.06 -1.65 -24.61
N ALA A 390 -2.32 -1.50 -23.51
CA ALA A 390 -2.30 -2.49 -22.44
C ALA A 390 -3.69 -2.66 -21.79
N ALA A 391 -4.42 -1.56 -21.58
CA ALA A 391 -5.79 -1.58 -21.07
C ALA A 391 -6.79 -2.22 -22.06
N VAL A 392 -6.61 -2.02 -23.37
CA VAL A 392 -7.38 -2.73 -24.41
C VAL A 392 -7.09 -4.23 -24.33
N ARG A 393 -5.81 -4.63 -24.41
CA ARG A 393 -5.39 -6.05 -24.36
C ARG A 393 -5.84 -6.77 -23.09
N ALA A 394 -5.80 -6.09 -21.94
CA ALA A 394 -6.30 -6.63 -20.67
C ALA A 394 -7.83 -6.85 -20.64
N ASN A 395 -8.56 -6.30 -21.62
CA ASN A 395 -10.01 -6.41 -21.77
C ASN A 395 -10.43 -6.99 -23.14
N GLU A 396 -9.51 -7.51 -23.94
CA GLU A 396 -9.79 -8.33 -25.12
C GLU A 396 -10.39 -9.67 -24.66
N GLY A 397 -11.50 -10.10 -25.27
CA GLY A 397 -12.21 -11.32 -24.85
C GLY A 397 -12.97 -11.24 -23.53
N GLY A 398 -13.14 -10.05 -22.93
CA GLY A 398 -14.08 -9.83 -21.83
C GLY A 398 -15.50 -10.26 -22.25
N ASN A 399 -16.06 -11.24 -21.52
CA ASN A 399 -17.31 -11.91 -21.86
C ASN A 399 -18.51 -10.94 -21.86
N ASP A 400 -19.47 -11.16 -22.75
CA ASP A 400 -20.75 -10.44 -22.72
C ASP A 400 -21.39 -10.58 -21.33
N GLY A 401 -21.84 -9.46 -20.76
CA GLY A 401 -22.15 -9.35 -19.32
C GLY A 401 -23.12 -10.44 -18.84
N GLY A 402 -22.70 -11.23 -17.84
CA GLY A 402 -23.47 -12.34 -17.29
C GLY A 402 -24.71 -11.92 -16.46
N GLY A 403 -25.03 -10.63 -16.45
CA GLY A 403 -26.20 -10.01 -15.83
C GLY A 403 -26.93 -9.15 -16.86
N ALA A 404 -28.27 -9.13 -16.80
CA ALA A 404 -29.09 -8.68 -17.91
C ALA A 404 -28.94 -7.17 -18.25
N SER A 405 -29.02 -6.88 -19.56
CA SER A 405 -29.35 -5.57 -20.16
C SER A 405 -28.26 -4.49 -20.26
N ALA A 406 -26.97 -4.81 -20.09
CA ALA A 406 -25.91 -3.94 -20.59
C ALA A 406 -25.75 -4.09 -22.12
N ALA A 407 -25.55 -2.99 -22.85
CA ALA A 407 -25.05 -3.09 -24.22
C ALA A 407 -23.57 -3.49 -24.17
N ALA A 408 -23.15 -4.46 -24.99
CA ALA A 408 -21.79 -4.98 -24.94
C ALA A 408 -20.77 -3.88 -25.30
N LEU A 409 -20.08 -3.36 -24.28
CA LEU A 409 -18.94 -2.44 -24.41
C LEU A 409 -17.86 -3.09 -25.28
N ASP A 410 -17.28 -2.35 -26.23
CA ASP A 410 -16.13 -2.85 -26.99
C ASP A 410 -14.83 -2.86 -26.16
N ALA A 411 -13.74 -3.41 -26.72
CA ALA A 411 -12.47 -3.53 -26.00
C ALA A 411 -11.79 -2.17 -25.70
N HIS A 412 -12.03 -1.13 -26.50
CA HIS A 412 -11.59 0.24 -26.23
C HIS A 412 -12.43 0.89 -25.14
N GLU A 413 -13.73 0.63 -25.08
CA GLU A 413 -14.64 1.12 -24.05
C GLU A 413 -14.38 0.48 -22.68
N ARG A 414 -14.25 -0.85 -22.63
CA ARG A 414 -13.81 -1.57 -21.43
C ARG A 414 -12.41 -1.12 -21.00
N GLY A 415 -11.49 -0.98 -21.96
CA GLY A 415 -10.16 -0.43 -21.73
C GLY A 415 -10.18 1.00 -21.19
N ALA A 416 -11.15 1.84 -21.58
CA ALA A 416 -11.27 3.21 -21.09
C ALA A 416 -11.62 3.24 -19.60
N VAL A 417 -12.59 2.43 -19.16
CA VAL A 417 -12.97 2.29 -17.74
C VAL A 417 -11.80 1.71 -16.93
N TYR A 418 -11.15 0.65 -17.44
CA TYR A 418 -9.96 0.07 -16.82
C TYR A 418 -8.85 1.12 -16.64
N LEU A 419 -8.51 1.87 -17.70
CA LEU A 419 -7.46 2.90 -17.68
C LEU A 419 -7.80 4.07 -16.74
N TYR A 420 -9.09 4.41 -16.56
CA TYR A 420 -9.52 5.39 -15.56
C TYR A 420 -9.20 4.92 -14.14
N THR A 421 -9.52 3.67 -13.82
CA THR A 421 -9.28 3.10 -12.47
C THR A 421 -7.81 2.81 -12.20
N GLY A 422 -7.00 2.62 -13.24
CA GLY A 422 -5.55 2.45 -13.17
C GLY A 422 -4.76 3.73 -12.87
N ASN A 423 -3.45 3.55 -12.64
CA ASN A 423 -2.54 4.62 -12.22
C ASN A 423 -2.22 5.68 -13.29
N ALA A 424 -2.40 5.34 -14.56
CA ALA A 424 -1.98 6.17 -15.69
C ALA A 424 -2.70 7.53 -15.78
N LEU A 425 -3.97 7.60 -15.38
CA LEU A 425 -4.90 8.63 -15.84
C LEU A 425 -5.75 9.29 -14.74
N TYR A 426 -6.21 8.53 -13.73
CA TYR A 426 -7.12 8.99 -12.66
C TYR A 426 -6.81 10.41 -12.16
N PHE A 427 -5.57 10.62 -11.69
CA PHE A 427 -5.16 11.86 -11.04
C PHE A 427 -5.17 13.04 -12.01
N ARG A 428 -4.47 12.90 -13.14
CA ARG A 428 -4.26 13.98 -14.11
C ARG A 428 -5.59 14.45 -14.73
N LEU A 429 -6.48 13.51 -15.05
CA LEU A 429 -7.84 13.82 -15.52
C LEU A 429 -8.65 14.55 -14.43
N ASN A 430 -8.74 13.98 -13.23
CA ASN A 430 -9.52 14.58 -12.15
C ASN A 430 -8.94 15.91 -11.65
N GLN A 431 -7.65 16.17 -11.84
CA GLN A 431 -7.04 17.50 -11.63
C GLN A 431 -7.50 18.48 -12.71
N ALA A 432 -7.38 18.14 -14.00
CA ALA A 432 -7.79 19.00 -15.11
C ALA A 432 -9.28 19.41 -15.05
N LEU A 433 -10.16 18.46 -14.73
CA LEU A 433 -11.60 18.71 -14.55
C LEU A 433 -11.93 19.73 -13.44
N ARG A 434 -11.04 19.88 -12.45
CA ARG A 434 -11.19 20.82 -11.32
C ARG A 434 -10.48 22.16 -11.53
N ASP A 435 -9.67 22.32 -12.58
CA ASP A 435 -8.86 23.52 -12.77
C ASP A 435 -9.74 24.73 -13.17
N GLN A 436 -9.37 25.92 -12.71
CA GLN A 436 -10.04 27.16 -13.12
C GLN A 436 -9.81 27.43 -14.61
N ASP A 437 -8.62 27.07 -15.10
CA ASP A 437 -8.29 27.06 -16.52
C ASP A 437 -8.92 25.83 -17.20
N ARG A 438 -10.13 26.01 -17.74
CA ARG A 438 -10.88 25.00 -18.49
C ARG A 438 -10.09 24.46 -19.69
N ALA A 439 -9.13 25.21 -20.24
CA ALA A 439 -8.31 24.74 -21.37
C ALA A 439 -7.43 23.52 -21.00
N ARG A 440 -7.13 23.30 -19.71
CA ARG A 440 -6.41 22.11 -19.25
C ARG A 440 -7.20 20.81 -19.41
N ALA A 441 -8.53 20.89 -19.58
CA ALA A 441 -9.35 19.73 -19.91
C ALA A 441 -9.22 19.32 -21.39
N LEU A 442 -8.85 20.23 -22.31
CA LEU A 442 -8.84 19.97 -23.76
C LEU A 442 -8.03 18.72 -24.19
N PRO A 443 -6.82 18.43 -23.66
CA PRO A 443 -6.08 17.21 -24.02
C PRO A 443 -6.83 15.91 -23.69
N TYR A 444 -7.82 15.96 -22.79
CA TYR A 444 -8.60 14.82 -22.34
C TYR A 444 -9.92 14.65 -23.11
N TYR A 445 -10.31 15.57 -24.02
CA TYR A 445 -11.63 15.53 -24.65
C TYR A 445 -11.91 14.22 -25.41
N GLY A 446 -10.95 13.74 -26.21
CA GLY A 446 -11.09 12.46 -26.91
C GLY A 446 -11.20 11.25 -25.98
N TYR A 447 -10.51 11.28 -24.83
CA TYR A 447 -10.63 10.25 -23.80
C TYR A 447 -11.98 10.34 -23.07
N LEU A 448 -12.39 11.54 -22.64
CA LEU A 448 -13.67 11.78 -21.97
C LEU A 448 -14.85 11.40 -22.86
N ARG A 449 -14.77 11.66 -24.17
CA ARG A 449 -15.78 11.24 -25.16
C ARG A 449 -15.98 9.72 -25.14
N LEU A 450 -14.90 8.95 -25.15
CA LEU A 450 -14.93 7.48 -25.11
C LEU A 450 -15.38 6.95 -23.74
N PHE A 451 -14.89 7.54 -22.65
CA PHE A 451 -15.29 7.17 -21.29
C PHE A 451 -16.78 7.43 -21.04
N LEU A 452 -17.34 8.53 -21.55
CA LEU A 452 -18.75 8.86 -21.44
C LEU A 452 -19.64 8.01 -22.37
N GLU A 453 -19.14 7.56 -23.52
CA GLU A 453 -19.81 6.54 -24.34
C GLU A 453 -19.95 5.23 -23.55
N ALA A 454 -18.85 4.75 -22.98
CA ALA A 454 -18.82 3.54 -22.16
C ALA A 454 -19.75 3.68 -20.93
N TYR A 455 -19.71 4.83 -20.24
CA TYR A 455 -20.62 5.14 -19.14
C TYR A 455 -22.09 5.05 -19.58
N GLY A 456 -22.45 5.62 -20.74
CA GLY A 456 -23.82 5.66 -21.25
C GLY A 456 -24.38 4.30 -21.68
N LYS A 457 -23.52 3.32 -21.97
CA LYS A 457 -23.89 1.94 -22.34
C LYS A 457 -24.05 1.00 -21.14
N LEU A 458 -23.51 1.38 -19.97
CA LEU A 458 -23.60 0.59 -18.74
C LEU A 458 -24.98 0.71 -18.08
N ALA A 459 -25.45 -0.38 -17.47
CA ALA A 459 -26.73 -0.42 -16.76
C ALA A 459 -26.68 0.42 -15.47
N SER A 460 -27.22 1.64 -15.53
CA SER A 460 -27.25 2.55 -14.38
C SER A 460 -28.26 2.14 -13.30
N SER A 461 -27.86 2.28 -12.04
CA SER A 461 -28.71 2.15 -10.87
C SER A 461 -29.19 3.51 -10.34
N ALA A 462 -30.31 3.51 -9.61
CA ALA A 462 -30.82 4.65 -8.85
C ALA A 462 -31.01 4.25 -7.38
N GLY A 463 -30.76 5.16 -6.43
CA GLY A 463 -30.85 4.83 -5.00
C GLY A 463 -29.99 5.70 -4.08
N GLU A 464 -29.82 5.27 -2.83
CA GLU A 464 -28.89 5.89 -1.87
C GLU A 464 -27.53 5.19 -1.92
N PHE A 465 -26.49 5.95 -2.29
CA PHE A 465 -25.10 5.51 -2.34
C PHE A 465 -24.24 6.34 -1.37
N TYR A 466 -23.05 5.86 -1.06
CA TYR A 466 -22.22 6.40 0.02
C TYR A 466 -20.79 6.69 -0.42
N ARG A 467 -20.18 7.72 0.16
CA ARG A 467 -18.75 8.01 0.00
C ARG A 467 -18.17 8.54 1.32
N GLY A 468 -17.00 8.04 1.73
CA GLY A 468 -16.32 8.47 2.96
C GLY A 468 -15.01 9.19 2.69
N ILE A 469 -14.72 10.21 3.50
CA ILE A 469 -13.58 11.13 3.33
C ILE A 469 -12.95 11.43 4.69
N ARG A 470 -11.61 11.37 4.80
CA ARG A 470 -10.86 11.64 6.06
C ARG A 470 -10.64 13.14 6.34
N LYS A 471 -11.66 13.96 6.04
CA LYS A 471 -11.71 15.41 6.29
C LYS A 471 -13.15 15.84 6.61
N ASP A 472 -13.30 16.70 7.61
CA ASP A 472 -14.52 17.46 7.87
C ASP A 472 -14.78 18.52 6.78
N LEU A 473 -15.94 18.43 6.12
CA LEU A 473 -16.35 19.30 5.00
C LEU A 473 -17.61 20.13 5.31
N THR A 474 -18.02 20.24 6.58
CA THR A 474 -19.26 20.96 6.96
C THR A 474 -19.21 22.48 6.82
N ARG A 475 -18.12 23.05 6.28
CA ARG A 475 -18.01 24.50 5.97
C ARG A 475 -18.18 24.76 4.47
N GLU A 476 -17.71 23.82 3.67
CA GLU A 476 -17.82 23.80 2.21
C GLU A 476 -19.26 23.47 1.78
N TYR A 477 -19.89 22.47 2.40
CA TYR A 477 -21.28 22.09 2.10
C TYR A 477 -22.24 22.82 3.04
N ARG A 478 -23.19 23.57 2.47
CA ARG A 478 -24.24 24.30 3.22
C ARG A 478 -25.61 23.78 2.81
N GLU A 479 -26.50 23.56 3.77
CA GLU A 479 -27.88 23.13 3.47
C GLU A 479 -28.55 24.11 2.49
N GLY A 480 -29.25 23.56 1.48
CA GLY A 480 -29.88 24.32 0.40
C GLY A 480 -28.96 24.74 -0.75
N SER A 481 -27.63 24.63 -0.63
CA SER A 481 -26.69 24.91 -1.73
C SER A 481 -26.66 23.78 -2.77
N THR A 482 -26.43 24.12 -4.04
CA THR A 482 -26.06 23.15 -5.09
C THR A 482 -24.54 23.17 -5.27
N VAL A 483 -23.95 21.99 -5.47
CA VAL A 483 -22.51 21.79 -5.61
C VAL A 483 -22.24 20.90 -6.82
N THR A 484 -21.11 21.10 -7.51
CA THR A 484 -20.73 20.30 -8.69
C THR A 484 -19.55 19.40 -8.37
N TRP A 485 -19.73 18.10 -8.53
CA TRP A 485 -18.67 17.09 -8.41
C TRP A 485 -17.96 16.95 -9.76
N TRP A 486 -17.00 17.85 -10.03
CA TRP A 486 -16.27 17.92 -11.29
C TRP A 486 -15.45 16.67 -11.63
N SER A 487 -14.99 15.94 -10.62
CA SER A 487 -14.24 14.69 -10.77
C SER A 487 -15.18 13.48 -10.94
N VAL A 488 -14.80 12.50 -11.76
CA VAL A 488 -15.47 11.19 -11.80
C VAL A 488 -15.41 10.58 -10.40
N SER A 489 -16.56 10.25 -9.83
CA SER A 489 -16.71 10.13 -8.38
C SER A 489 -17.15 8.74 -7.92
N SER A 490 -16.16 7.96 -7.49
CA SER A 490 -16.31 6.66 -6.83
C SER A 490 -17.18 6.74 -5.58
N CYS A 491 -18.15 5.83 -5.50
CA CYS A 491 -19.13 5.64 -4.44
C CYS A 491 -19.36 4.13 -4.23
N THR A 492 -20.03 3.76 -3.14
CA THR A 492 -20.39 2.36 -2.84
C THR A 492 -21.82 2.28 -2.29
N PRO A 493 -22.58 1.21 -2.57
CA PRO A 493 -23.86 0.95 -1.89
C PRO A 493 -23.64 0.57 -0.41
N ASN A 494 -22.42 0.18 -0.02
CA ASN A 494 -22.12 -0.32 1.31
C ASN A 494 -21.70 0.80 2.28
N LEU A 495 -22.66 1.22 3.12
CA LEU A 495 -22.46 2.18 4.22
C LEU A 495 -21.31 1.79 5.17
N GLY A 496 -21.01 0.51 5.34
CA GLY A 496 -19.87 0.03 6.14
C GLY A 496 -18.53 0.38 5.51
N VAL A 497 -18.39 0.14 4.19
CA VAL A 497 -17.20 0.51 3.40
C VAL A 497 -17.01 2.03 3.43
N ALA A 498 -18.05 2.81 3.12
CA ALA A 498 -17.96 4.27 3.19
C ALA A 498 -17.63 4.80 4.60
N ARG A 499 -18.15 4.20 5.67
CA ARG A 499 -17.79 4.57 7.05
C ARG A 499 -16.33 4.28 7.38
N SER A 500 -15.71 3.26 6.79
CA SER A 500 -14.28 2.97 7.00
C SER A 500 -13.35 4.03 6.38
N PHE A 501 -13.85 4.74 5.35
CA PHE A 501 -13.17 5.86 4.73
C PHE A 501 -13.51 7.22 5.38
N GLY A 502 -14.73 7.42 5.87
CA GLY A 502 -15.16 8.65 6.55
C GLY A 502 -14.96 8.69 8.07
N GLY A 503 -14.64 7.55 8.70
CA GLY A 503 -14.53 7.38 10.14
C GLY A 503 -13.13 7.65 10.69
N GLY A 504 -13.07 8.40 11.79
CA GLY A 504 -11.85 8.65 12.56
C GLY A 504 -12.14 9.58 13.74
N SER A 505 -11.29 9.53 14.78
CA SER A 505 -11.40 10.41 15.96
C SER A 505 -11.28 11.90 15.64
N ASP A 506 -10.62 12.21 14.52
CA ASP A 506 -10.08 13.54 14.24
C ASP A 506 -11.00 14.36 13.30
N GLY A 507 -12.13 13.78 12.87
CA GLY A 507 -13.18 14.45 12.11
C GLY A 507 -13.11 14.20 10.60
N GLY A 508 -13.80 13.16 10.13
CA GLY A 508 -14.07 12.91 8.71
C GLY A 508 -15.50 13.28 8.28
N THR A 509 -15.83 13.01 7.02
CA THR A 509 -17.16 13.20 6.42
C THR A 509 -17.64 11.90 5.77
N LEU A 510 -18.91 11.58 5.97
CA LEU A 510 -19.68 10.58 5.26
C LEU A 510 -20.73 11.27 4.41
N PHE A 511 -20.64 11.10 3.09
CA PHE A 511 -21.66 11.52 2.15
C PHE A 511 -22.71 10.40 1.98
N ARG A 512 -23.97 10.83 1.95
CA ARG A 512 -25.15 10.00 1.64
C ARG A 512 -25.83 10.63 0.43
N ILE A 513 -25.86 9.93 -0.69
CA ILE A 513 -26.08 10.50 -2.02
C ILE A 513 -27.28 9.80 -2.66
N ARG A 514 -28.40 10.52 -2.83
CA ARG A 514 -29.51 10.01 -3.65
C ARG A 514 -29.19 10.24 -5.12
N CYS A 515 -28.77 9.17 -5.80
CA CYS A 515 -28.41 9.17 -7.21
C CYS A 515 -29.65 8.85 -8.07
N LYS A 516 -29.85 9.63 -9.13
CA LYS A 516 -30.78 9.33 -10.24
C LYS A 516 -30.20 8.24 -11.15
N ALA A 517 -28.90 8.32 -11.44
CA ALA A 517 -28.17 7.38 -12.28
C ALA A 517 -26.71 7.31 -11.82
N ILE A 518 -26.25 6.10 -11.48
CA ILE A 518 -24.86 5.78 -11.13
C ILE A 518 -24.54 4.37 -11.66
N VAL A 519 -23.38 4.15 -12.29
CA VAL A 519 -23.06 2.85 -12.93
C VAL A 519 -22.06 2.03 -12.09
N PRO A 520 -22.24 0.71 -11.94
CA PRO A 520 -21.22 -0.17 -11.39
C PRO A 520 -20.08 -0.37 -12.40
N ILE A 521 -18.84 -0.45 -11.92
CA ILE A 521 -17.65 -0.67 -12.77
C ILE A 521 -16.72 -1.80 -12.31
N MET A 522 -17.05 -2.52 -11.24
CA MET A 522 -16.24 -3.63 -10.68
C MET A 522 -15.72 -4.63 -11.73
N GLU A 523 -16.52 -4.99 -12.73
CA GLU A 523 -16.15 -5.97 -13.77
C GLU A 523 -15.04 -5.45 -14.73
N PHE A 524 -15.02 -4.13 -14.95
CA PHE A 524 -14.13 -3.41 -15.88
C PHE A 524 -13.01 -2.64 -15.16
N SER A 525 -13.07 -2.56 -13.83
CA SER A 525 -12.06 -1.90 -12.99
C SER A 525 -10.75 -2.69 -12.96
N ALA A 526 -9.64 -1.97 -12.77
CA ALA A 526 -8.35 -2.52 -12.40
C ALA A 526 -8.36 -3.14 -10.98
N TYR A 527 -9.38 -2.85 -10.16
CA TYR A 527 -9.57 -3.36 -8.80
C TYR A 527 -10.84 -4.21 -8.70
N LYS A 528 -10.79 -5.44 -9.22
CA LYS A 528 -11.98 -6.33 -9.34
C LYS A 528 -12.55 -6.84 -8.00
N GLY A 529 -11.91 -6.53 -6.88
CA GLY A 529 -12.40 -6.79 -5.53
C GLY A 529 -13.23 -5.65 -4.91
N GLU A 530 -13.33 -4.48 -5.54
CA GLU A 530 -14.08 -3.32 -5.01
C GLU A 530 -15.48 -3.23 -5.65
N GLU A 531 -16.54 -3.24 -4.83
CA GLU A 531 -17.92 -2.97 -5.27
C GLU A 531 -18.11 -1.47 -5.57
N GLU A 532 -17.43 -1.02 -6.62
CA GLU A 532 -17.32 0.38 -7.03
C GLU A 532 -18.43 0.79 -8.01
N TYR A 533 -19.10 1.89 -7.67
CA TYR A 533 -20.05 2.59 -8.54
C TYR A 533 -19.54 4.02 -8.77
N ILE A 534 -19.62 4.55 -9.98
CA ILE A 534 -19.13 5.90 -10.31
C ILE A 534 -20.26 6.85 -10.72
N LEU A 535 -20.23 8.05 -10.16
CA LEU A 535 -20.92 9.22 -10.71
C LEU A 535 -20.05 9.89 -11.80
N PRO A 536 -20.65 10.42 -12.87
CA PRO A 536 -19.92 11.04 -13.98
C PRO A 536 -19.32 12.40 -13.58
N PRO A 537 -18.32 12.91 -14.31
CA PRO A 537 -17.66 14.15 -13.96
C PRO A 537 -18.56 15.34 -14.31
N GLY A 538 -18.72 16.29 -13.40
CA GLY A 538 -19.64 17.43 -13.58
C GLY A 538 -21.03 17.22 -12.96
N THR A 539 -21.24 16.13 -12.21
CA THR A 539 -22.53 15.84 -11.57
C THR A 539 -22.94 16.94 -10.60
N GLN A 540 -24.13 17.52 -10.79
CA GLN A 540 -24.73 18.46 -9.84
C GLN A 540 -25.47 17.72 -8.72
N LEU A 541 -25.25 18.16 -7.48
CA LEU A 541 -25.89 17.63 -6.28
C LEU A 541 -26.33 18.79 -5.38
N THR A 542 -27.56 18.74 -4.85
CA THR A 542 -28.04 19.71 -3.86
C THR A 542 -27.87 19.15 -2.45
N VAL A 543 -27.38 19.98 -1.53
CA VAL A 543 -27.13 19.63 -0.13
C VAL A 543 -28.43 19.69 0.65
N THR A 544 -29.04 18.54 0.88
CA THR A 544 -30.35 18.44 1.56
C THR A 544 -30.24 18.48 3.08
N LYS A 545 -29.10 18.09 3.66
CA LYS A 545 -28.85 18.14 5.12
C LYS A 545 -27.37 18.04 5.49
N VAL A 546 -26.95 18.68 6.58
CA VAL A 546 -25.61 18.61 7.17
C VAL A 546 -25.72 18.32 8.68
N SER A 547 -25.20 17.18 9.12
CA SER A 547 -25.34 16.69 10.50
C SER A 547 -23.98 16.33 11.11
N LYS A 548 -23.52 17.09 12.11
CA LYS A 548 -22.26 16.82 12.81
C LYS A 548 -22.47 16.61 14.31
N ARG A 549 -22.08 15.44 14.82
CA ARG A 549 -22.11 15.11 16.26
C ARG A 549 -20.70 15.21 16.85
N LYS A 550 -20.60 15.63 18.11
CA LYS A 550 -19.30 15.73 18.81
C LYS A 550 -18.68 14.33 18.96
N GLY A 551 -17.46 14.15 18.44
CA GLY A 551 -16.75 12.87 18.48
C GLY A 551 -17.18 11.86 17.41
N ALA A 552 -17.88 12.29 16.35
CA ALA A 552 -18.21 11.47 15.20
C ALA A 552 -17.85 12.19 13.89
N ALA A 553 -17.85 11.45 12.78
CA ALA A 553 -17.82 12.03 11.44
C ALA A 553 -19.06 12.93 11.20
N ALA A 554 -18.92 13.89 10.30
CA ALA A 554 -20.07 14.59 9.75
C ALA A 554 -20.83 13.68 8.77
N GLU A 555 -22.17 13.74 8.78
CA GLU A 555 -23.02 13.16 7.73
C GLU A 555 -23.56 14.29 6.85
N ILE A 556 -23.28 14.24 5.56
CA ILE A 556 -23.74 15.22 4.56
C ILE A 556 -24.62 14.50 3.56
N PHE A 557 -25.87 14.95 3.45
CA PHE A 557 -26.89 14.37 2.61
C PHE A 557 -26.99 15.18 1.32
N LEU A 558 -26.90 14.49 0.20
CA LEU A 558 -26.86 15.03 -1.15
C LEU A 558 -27.96 14.37 -2.00
N GLU A 559 -28.55 15.13 -2.92
CA GLU A 559 -29.54 14.64 -3.87
C GLU A 559 -29.19 15.14 -5.28
N GLN A 560 -29.15 14.23 -6.26
CA GLN A 560 -28.72 14.56 -7.61
C GLN A 560 -29.72 15.45 -8.34
N THR A 561 -29.27 16.63 -8.73
CA THR A 561 -30.08 17.68 -9.37
C THR A 561 -29.67 17.90 -10.82
N GLY A 562 -30.55 18.56 -11.59
CA GLY A 562 -30.45 18.64 -13.04
C GLY A 562 -30.83 17.35 -13.78
N GLU A 563 -30.83 17.41 -15.10
CA GLU A 563 -30.84 16.25 -16.02
C GLU A 563 -29.59 16.26 -16.91
N GLU A 564 -29.06 17.45 -17.23
CA GLU A 564 -27.77 17.62 -17.90
C GLU A 564 -26.57 17.50 -16.93
N ASN A 565 -25.44 17.08 -17.48
CA ASN A 565 -24.14 17.02 -16.81
C ASN A 565 -23.26 18.22 -17.21
N LEU A 566 -22.43 18.76 -16.31
CA LEU A 566 -21.57 19.92 -16.61
C LEU A 566 -20.25 19.57 -17.35
N VAL A 567 -20.08 18.31 -17.77
CA VAL A 567 -19.07 17.88 -18.75
C VAL A 567 -19.84 17.23 -19.90
N ARG A 568 -19.86 17.90 -21.05
CA ARG A 568 -20.76 17.64 -22.19
C ARG A 568 -20.18 18.12 -23.52
#